data_AF-A0A5M4AGW9-F1
#
_entry.id   AF-A0A5M4AGW9-F1
#
_cell.length_a   1.000
_cell.length_b   1.000
_cell.length_c   1.000
_cell.angle_alpha   90.00
_cell.angle_beta   90.00
_cell.angle_gamma   90.00
#
_symmetry.space_group_name_H-M   'P 1'
#
loop_
_entity.id
_entity.type
_entity.pdbx_description
1 polymer ?
#
loop_
_entity_poly.entity_id
_entity_poly.type
_entity_poly.pdbx_seq_one_letter_code
_entity_poly.pdbx_strand_id
1 'polypeptide(L)'
;MKSLIGKAMLILVLMTAQIVQAQQTDEMPVTSKSQEAIKLYEKGLQAYRDVHIGQAVEHFKAAVAIDSAFFMPNYNLALFNLMFFKNRDDFRKYYQHVVATNYRLTPGELLLQDALEKLADDTATDVTDLGMQLVELYPNSFTAHEILAEYQYFARDYGGMEKTLNAMLEMGSNPAPVYNWMGYNYMNMDQLDRAYVAFSKYLELAPENPNSYDSMGDYLMAVREYQKAYDHYMKAYRMDTVSFKLSREKALKAQSLMSD
;
A
#
# COMPACT_ATOMS: atom_id res chain seq x y z
N MET A 1 32.74 47.47 54.78
CA MET A 1 33.84 47.03 53.88
C MET A 1 33.31 45.95 52.94
N LYS A 2 33.68 46.07 51.67
CA LYS A 2 33.24 45.27 50.52
C LYS A 2 33.87 43.86 50.50
N SER A 3 33.12 42.87 50.01
CA SER A 3 33.59 41.68 49.27
C SER A 3 32.30 40.90 48.89
N LEU A 4 31.67 41.06 47.72
CA LEU A 4 32.02 40.71 46.34
C LEU A 4 32.27 39.20 46.08
N ILE A 5 31.32 38.63 45.33
CA ILE A 5 31.45 37.61 44.27
C ILE A 5 31.18 36.16 44.68
N GLY A 6 30.13 35.58 44.08
CA GLY A 6 29.92 34.14 44.08
C GLY A 6 28.52 33.70 43.66
N LYS A 7 28.11 34.05 42.44
CA LYS A 7 26.87 33.57 41.81
C LYS A 7 26.92 32.04 41.64
N ALA A 8 25.89 31.34 42.11
CA ALA A 8 25.41 30.10 41.48
C ALA A 8 23.94 29.94 41.85
N MET A 9 23.11 30.73 41.18
CA MET A 9 21.67 30.50 41.09
C MET A 9 21.51 29.17 40.34
N LEU A 10 21.17 28.11 41.07
CA LEU A 10 20.81 26.83 40.48
C LEU A 10 19.46 27.02 39.78
N ILE A 11 19.51 27.55 38.57
CA ILE A 11 18.37 27.54 37.66
C ILE A 11 18.20 26.09 37.26
N LEU A 12 17.32 25.39 37.97
CA LEU A 12 16.75 24.14 37.53
C LEU A 12 15.96 24.47 36.26
N VAL A 13 16.64 24.42 35.11
CA VAL A 13 15.97 24.42 33.82
C VAL A 13 15.23 23.09 33.77
N LEU A 14 13.99 23.10 34.24
CA LEU A 14 12.95 22.18 33.81
C LEU A 14 12.87 22.36 32.29
N MET A 15 13.69 21.60 31.57
CA MET A 15 13.39 21.29 30.19
C MET A 15 12.07 20.53 30.26
N THR A 16 10.98 21.26 30.12
CA THR A 16 9.72 20.69 29.68
C THR A 16 10.06 20.01 28.37
N ALA A 17 10.35 18.71 28.44
CA ALA A 17 10.17 17.84 27.31
C ALA A 17 8.74 18.15 26.85
N GLN A 18 8.63 18.90 25.76
CA GLN A 18 7.40 18.94 25.01
C GLN A 18 7.22 17.49 24.59
N ILE A 19 6.45 16.77 25.39
CA ILE A 19 5.81 15.54 24.98
C ILE A 19 4.90 16.02 23.86
N VAL A 20 5.44 16.08 22.65
CA VAL A 20 4.62 15.85 21.47
C VAL A 20 4.06 14.48 21.75
N GLN A 21 2.81 14.45 22.18
CA GLN A 21 2.03 13.24 22.21
C GLN A 21 1.88 12.89 20.73
N ALA A 22 2.91 12.21 20.19
CA ALA A 22 2.75 11.48 18.95
C ALA A 22 1.50 10.67 19.18
N GLN A 23 0.47 10.87 18.35
CA GLN A 23 -0.63 9.93 18.29
C GLN A 23 0.05 8.56 18.25
N GLN A 24 -0.16 7.78 19.30
CA GLN A 24 0.26 6.40 19.30
C GLN A 24 -0.59 5.81 18.19
N THR A 25 -0.03 5.75 16.99
CA THR A 25 -0.73 5.18 15.86
C THR A 25 -0.92 3.73 16.24
N ASP A 26 -2.15 3.23 16.24
CA ASP A 26 -2.42 1.79 16.42
C ASP A 26 -1.91 0.96 15.21
N GLU A 27 -0.97 1.54 14.46
CA GLU A 27 -0.29 0.98 13.31
C GLU A 27 0.75 -0.03 13.76
N MET A 28 0.91 -1.08 12.96
CA MET A 28 1.95 -2.08 13.15
C MET A 28 3.35 -1.44 13.22
N PRO A 29 4.16 -1.78 14.23
CA PRO A 29 5.52 -1.26 14.35
C PRO A 29 6.44 -1.85 13.27
N VAL A 30 7.45 -1.08 12.88
CA VAL A 30 8.45 -1.49 11.87
C VAL A 30 9.87 -1.41 12.43
N THR A 31 10.77 -2.29 11.98
CA THR A 31 12.15 -2.35 12.48
C THR A 31 13.17 -1.64 11.59
N SER A 32 13.60 -0.45 12.02
CA SER A 32 14.79 0.22 11.48
C SER A 32 15.40 1.18 12.51
N LYS A 33 16.73 1.35 12.48
CA LYS A 33 17.45 2.39 13.23
C LYS A 33 17.52 3.71 12.48
N SER A 34 17.20 3.73 11.18
CA SER A 34 17.33 4.91 10.34
C SER A 34 15.98 5.62 10.20
N GLN A 35 15.87 6.77 10.86
CA GLN A 35 14.69 7.65 10.70
C GLN A 35 14.53 8.15 9.27
N GLU A 36 15.62 8.25 8.51
CA GLU A 36 15.56 8.62 7.10
C GLU A 36 14.96 7.48 6.25
N ALA A 37 15.37 6.23 6.50
CA ALA A 37 14.80 5.07 5.81
C ALA A 37 13.31 4.90 6.13
N ILE A 38 12.90 5.13 7.39
CA ILE A 38 11.48 5.10 7.81
C ILE A 38 10.66 6.14 7.04
N LYS A 39 11.14 7.40 6.94
CA LYS A 39 10.44 8.44 6.17
C LYS A 39 10.30 8.11 4.68
N LEU A 40 11.30 7.46 4.08
CA LEU A 40 11.22 7.01 2.70
C LEU A 40 10.23 5.86 2.55
N TYR A 41 10.21 4.93 3.50
CA TYR A 41 9.22 3.86 3.54
C TYR A 41 7.79 4.40 3.63
N GLU A 42 7.53 5.35 4.53
CA GLU A 42 6.22 6.02 4.67
C GLU A 42 5.79 6.72 3.38
N LYS A 43 6.72 7.40 2.69
CA LYS A 43 6.45 7.97 1.35
C LYS A 43 6.12 6.89 0.32
N GLY A 44 6.78 5.74 0.40
CA GLY A 44 6.48 4.59 -0.45
C GLY A 44 5.08 4.03 -0.22
N LEU A 45 4.66 3.89 1.05
CA LEU A 45 3.30 3.48 1.40
C LEU A 45 2.26 4.50 0.92
N GLN A 46 2.52 5.79 1.09
CA GLN A 46 1.61 6.84 0.60
C GLN A 46 1.49 6.78 -0.92
N ALA A 47 2.61 6.69 -1.64
CA ALA A 47 2.61 6.54 -3.09
C ALA A 47 1.86 5.27 -3.54
N TYR A 48 2.00 4.17 -2.80
CA TYR A 48 1.27 2.93 -3.07
C TYR A 48 -0.24 3.11 -2.92
N ARG A 49 -0.69 3.73 -1.82
CA ARG A 49 -2.10 4.04 -1.55
C ARG A 49 -2.69 5.01 -2.56
N ASP A 50 -1.88 5.93 -3.05
CA ASP A 50 -2.25 6.82 -4.16
C ASP A 50 -2.16 6.12 -5.54
N VAL A 51 -1.84 4.82 -5.57
CA VAL A 51 -1.74 3.97 -6.76
C VAL A 51 -0.62 4.39 -7.73
N HIS A 52 0.38 5.11 -7.23
CA HIS A 52 1.62 5.45 -7.94
C HIS A 52 2.69 4.37 -7.72
N ILE A 53 2.45 3.17 -8.26
CA ILE A 53 3.29 1.97 -8.02
C ILE A 53 4.78 2.22 -8.33
N GLY A 54 5.09 2.94 -9.41
CA GLY A 54 6.47 3.27 -9.78
C GLY A 54 7.16 4.12 -8.71
N GLN A 55 6.49 5.14 -8.18
CA GLN A 55 7.03 6.00 -7.10
C GLN A 55 7.17 5.23 -5.78
N ALA A 56 6.21 4.35 -5.48
CA ALA A 56 6.29 3.48 -4.30
C ALA A 56 7.55 2.61 -4.33
N VAL A 57 7.82 1.95 -5.47
CA VAL A 57 9.02 1.13 -5.66
C VAL A 57 10.30 1.95 -5.51
N GLU A 58 10.37 3.15 -6.08
CA GLU A 58 11.56 4.01 -5.95
C GLU A 58 11.80 4.43 -4.50
N HIS A 59 10.73 4.78 -3.76
CA HIS A 59 10.83 5.11 -2.34
C HIS A 59 11.24 3.91 -1.48
N PHE A 60 10.69 2.72 -1.72
CA PHE A 60 11.11 1.51 -1.02
C PHE A 60 12.57 1.16 -1.32
N LYS A 61 13.02 1.24 -2.58
CA LYS A 61 14.43 1.03 -2.93
C LYS A 61 15.35 2.05 -2.26
N ALA A 62 14.93 3.31 -2.18
CA ALA A 62 15.69 4.34 -1.48
C ALA A 62 15.80 4.04 0.03
N ALA A 63 14.73 3.55 0.66
CA ALA A 63 14.78 3.10 2.06
C ALA A 63 15.77 1.93 2.25
N VAL A 64 15.74 0.93 1.36
CA VAL A 64 16.69 -0.21 1.37
C VAL A 64 18.13 0.24 1.13
N ALA A 65 18.36 1.27 0.30
CA ALA A 65 19.70 1.79 0.06
C ALA A 65 20.32 2.45 1.32
N ILE A 66 19.49 2.99 2.21
CA ILE A 66 19.92 3.58 3.48
C ILE A 66 20.06 2.53 4.57
N ASP A 67 19.08 1.63 4.69
CA ASP A 67 19.07 0.53 5.64
C ASP A 67 18.70 -0.77 4.94
N SER A 68 19.71 -1.52 4.50
CA SER A 68 19.53 -2.74 3.72
C SER A 68 18.90 -3.89 4.53
N ALA A 69 18.94 -3.81 5.86
CA ALA A 69 18.31 -4.76 6.76
C ALA A 69 16.88 -4.37 7.15
N PHE A 70 16.38 -3.20 6.70
CA PHE A 70 15.02 -2.76 6.99
C PHE A 70 14.01 -3.73 6.36
N PHE A 71 13.26 -4.42 7.22
CA PHE A 71 12.37 -5.51 6.85
C PHE A 71 11.26 -5.07 5.87
N MET A 72 10.46 -4.07 6.24
CA MET A 72 9.21 -3.75 5.53
C MET A 72 9.41 -3.34 4.05
N PRO A 73 10.34 -2.44 3.69
CA PRO A 73 10.58 -2.11 2.28
C PRO A 73 11.00 -3.33 1.45
N ASN A 74 11.83 -4.23 2.01
CA ASN A 74 12.21 -5.47 1.34
C ASN A 74 11.01 -6.41 1.18
N TYR A 75 10.17 -6.53 2.21
CA TYR A 75 8.92 -7.28 2.14
C TYR A 75 7.98 -6.75 1.04
N ASN A 76 7.72 -5.43 1.00
CA ASN A 76 6.86 -4.82 -0.02
C ASN A 76 7.44 -5.00 -1.44
N LEU A 77 8.76 -4.84 -1.62
CA LEU A 77 9.43 -5.06 -2.90
C LEU A 77 9.38 -6.53 -3.33
N ALA A 78 9.50 -7.47 -2.40
CA ALA A 78 9.34 -8.90 -2.69
C ALA A 78 7.91 -9.19 -3.19
N LEU A 79 6.89 -8.78 -2.43
CA LEU A 79 5.50 -8.98 -2.84
C LEU A 79 5.18 -8.32 -4.17
N PHE A 80 5.61 -7.08 -4.41
CA PHE A 80 5.32 -6.40 -5.67
C PHE A 80 5.91 -7.13 -6.87
N ASN A 81 7.12 -7.66 -6.72
CA ASN A 81 7.76 -8.45 -7.76
C ASN A 81 7.05 -9.78 -7.99
N LEU A 82 6.55 -10.43 -6.94
CA LEU A 82 5.79 -11.66 -7.07
C LEU A 82 4.42 -11.43 -7.74
N MET A 83 3.69 -10.43 -7.26
CA MET A 83 2.26 -10.27 -7.48
C MET A 83 1.90 -9.33 -8.62
N PHE A 84 2.59 -8.19 -8.74
CA PHE A 84 2.32 -7.18 -9.78
C PHE A 84 3.24 -7.35 -11.00
N PHE A 85 4.55 -7.47 -10.77
CA PHE A 85 5.52 -7.51 -11.87
C PHE A 85 5.79 -8.92 -12.39
N LYS A 86 5.38 -9.97 -11.67
CA LYS A 86 5.64 -11.39 -11.99
C LYS A 86 7.12 -11.68 -12.25
N ASN A 87 8.00 -10.96 -11.55
CA ASN A 87 9.44 -11.05 -11.63
C ASN A 87 9.97 -11.90 -10.46
N ARG A 88 10.13 -13.20 -10.70
CA ARG A 88 10.56 -14.16 -9.67
C ARG A 88 12.00 -13.93 -9.19
N ASP A 89 12.87 -13.38 -10.05
CA ASP A 89 14.27 -13.14 -9.70
C ASP A 89 14.39 -12.01 -8.67
N ASP A 90 13.71 -10.88 -8.91
CA ASP A 90 13.69 -9.79 -7.94
C ASP A 90 12.89 -10.16 -6.69
N PHE A 91 11.82 -10.95 -6.79
CA PHE A 91 11.15 -11.52 -5.60
C PHE A 91 12.16 -12.27 -4.72
N ARG A 92 12.94 -13.19 -5.30
CA ARG A 92 13.96 -13.97 -4.57
C ARG A 92 15.05 -13.07 -3.97
N LYS A 93 15.49 -12.06 -4.71
CA LYS A 93 16.48 -11.08 -4.23
C LYS A 93 15.98 -10.34 -2.99
N TYR A 94 14.77 -9.81 -3.00
CA TYR A 94 14.23 -9.07 -1.86
C TYR A 94 13.86 -10.00 -0.69
N TYR A 95 13.36 -11.20 -0.97
CA TYR A 95 13.17 -12.23 0.04
C TYR A 95 14.49 -12.58 0.77
N GLN A 96 15.62 -12.67 0.04
CA GLN A 96 16.93 -12.90 0.66
C GLN A 96 17.33 -11.80 1.65
N HIS A 97 17.00 -10.54 1.37
CA HIS A 97 17.22 -9.44 2.33
C HIS A 97 16.36 -9.59 3.59
N VAL A 98 15.10 -10.03 3.42
CA VAL A 98 14.18 -10.28 4.55
C VAL A 98 14.74 -11.35 5.50
N VAL A 99 15.20 -12.48 4.98
CA VAL A 99 15.72 -13.57 5.83
C VAL A 99 17.12 -13.32 6.37
N ALA A 100 17.89 -12.42 5.73
CA ALA A 100 19.23 -12.04 6.16
C ALA A 100 19.26 -10.88 7.17
N THR A 101 18.10 -10.32 7.55
CA THR A 101 18.03 -9.20 8.50
C THR A 101 18.65 -9.57 9.85
N ASN A 102 19.40 -8.62 10.43
CA ASN A 102 19.99 -8.75 11.76
C ASN A 102 19.16 -8.05 12.85
N TYR A 103 18.02 -7.47 12.47
CA TYR A 103 17.08 -6.90 13.44
C TYR A 103 16.34 -8.00 14.17
N ARG A 104 16.00 -7.71 15.43
CA ARG A 104 15.01 -8.50 16.14
C ARG A 104 13.63 -8.08 15.61
N LEU A 105 13.02 -8.95 14.82
CA LEU A 105 11.71 -8.71 14.22
C LEU A 105 10.61 -8.62 15.28
N THR A 106 9.61 -7.80 14.98
CA THR A 106 8.35 -7.73 15.72
C THR A 106 7.51 -8.98 15.46
N PRO A 107 6.51 -9.29 16.31
CA PRO A 107 5.57 -10.37 16.03
C PRO A 107 4.87 -10.26 14.67
N GLY A 108 4.59 -9.03 14.21
CA GLY A 108 3.99 -8.79 12.89
C GLY A 108 4.94 -9.16 11.76
N GLU A 109 6.18 -8.65 11.82
CA GLU A 109 7.20 -8.96 10.81
C GLU A 109 7.55 -10.46 10.78
N LEU A 110 7.46 -11.18 11.90
CA LEU A 110 7.61 -12.64 11.92
C LEU A 110 6.50 -13.36 11.14
N LEU A 111 5.24 -12.93 11.25
CA LEU A 111 4.14 -13.47 10.44
C LEU A 111 4.36 -13.18 8.94
N LEU A 112 4.81 -11.96 8.63
CA LEU A 112 5.12 -11.56 7.25
C LEU A 112 6.31 -12.34 6.66
N GLN A 113 7.29 -12.70 7.50
CA GLN A 113 8.41 -13.54 7.10
C GLN A 113 7.94 -14.96 6.77
N ASP A 114 7.09 -15.56 7.62
CA ASP A 114 6.51 -16.90 7.38
C ASP A 114 5.66 -16.90 6.09
N ALA A 115 4.91 -15.83 5.83
CA ALA A 115 4.14 -15.69 4.59
C ALA A 115 5.06 -15.67 3.36
N LEU A 116 6.14 -14.91 3.41
CA LEU A 116 7.12 -14.88 2.32
C LEU A 116 7.85 -16.21 2.14
N GLU A 117 8.13 -16.94 3.22
CA GLU A 117 8.76 -18.27 3.15
C GLU A 117 7.84 -19.28 2.45
N LYS A 118 6.55 -19.32 2.83
CA LYS A 118 5.54 -20.15 2.15
C LYS A 118 5.38 -19.80 0.67
N LEU A 119 5.28 -18.51 0.35
CA LEU A 119 5.23 -18.02 -1.02
C LEU A 119 6.53 -18.27 -1.79
N ALA A 120 7.65 -18.37 -1.07
CA ALA A 120 8.91 -18.72 -1.67
C ALA A 120 8.94 -20.19 -2.09
N ASP A 121 8.40 -21.09 -1.28
CA ASP A 121 8.30 -22.50 -1.61
C ASP A 121 7.28 -22.77 -2.72
N ASP A 122 6.07 -22.19 -2.60
CA ASP A 122 5.05 -22.22 -3.63
C ASP A 122 4.31 -20.88 -3.72
N THR A 123 4.51 -20.22 -4.86
CA THR A 123 3.92 -18.90 -5.17
C THR A 123 2.40 -18.89 -5.24
N ALA A 124 1.74 -20.06 -5.30
CA ALA A 124 0.30 -20.20 -5.29
C ALA A 124 -0.28 -20.48 -3.88
N THR A 125 0.57 -20.58 -2.86
CA THR A 125 0.13 -20.82 -1.48
C THR A 125 -0.76 -19.69 -0.99
N ASP A 126 -1.91 -20.06 -0.44
CA ASP A 126 -2.76 -19.14 0.31
C ASP A 126 -2.14 -18.86 1.69
N VAL A 127 -1.88 -17.59 1.97
CA VAL A 127 -1.28 -17.08 3.22
C VAL A 127 -2.25 -16.17 3.98
N THR A 128 -3.54 -16.23 3.65
CA THR A 128 -4.60 -15.40 4.25
C THR A 128 -4.69 -15.62 5.77
N ASP A 129 -4.41 -16.82 6.27
CA ASP A 129 -4.39 -17.14 7.70
C ASP A 129 -3.35 -16.31 8.47
N LEU A 130 -2.19 -16.05 7.86
CA LEU A 130 -1.15 -15.18 8.43
C LEU A 130 -1.58 -13.71 8.42
N GLY A 131 -2.25 -13.26 7.36
CA GLY A 131 -2.88 -11.93 7.31
C GLY A 131 -3.95 -11.74 8.38
N MET A 132 -4.76 -12.77 8.65
CA MET A 132 -5.78 -12.73 9.70
C MET A 132 -5.15 -12.65 11.09
N GLN A 133 -4.10 -13.43 11.35
CA GLN A 133 -3.33 -13.34 12.60
C GLN A 133 -2.69 -11.95 12.77
N LEU A 134 -2.24 -11.34 11.67
CA LEU A 134 -1.66 -10.00 11.68
C LEU A 134 -2.69 -8.94 12.08
N VAL A 135 -3.92 -9.04 11.56
CA VAL A 135 -5.04 -8.18 11.96
C VAL A 135 -5.46 -8.44 13.41
N GLU A 136 -5.43 -9.69 13.88
CA GLU A 136 -5.69 -9.99 15.31
C GLU A 136 -4.67 -9.32 16.24
N LEU A 137 -3.40 -9.29 15.84
CA LEU A 137 -2.35 -8.59 16.59
C LEU A 137 -2.48 -7.06 16.52
N TYR A 138 -2.94 -6.52 15.39
CA TYR A 138 -3.02 -5.08 15.13
C TYR A 138 -4.40 -4.70 14.55
N PRO A 139 -5.49 -4.77 15.34
CA PRO A 139 -6.86 -4.63 14.85
C PRO A 139 -7.22 -3.23 14.34
N ASN A 140 -6.40 -2.23 14.65
CA ASN A 140 -6.59 -0.85 14.21
C ASN A 140 -5.47 -0.40 13.23
N SER A 141 -4.57 -1.30 12.81
CA SER A 141 -3.53 -0.99 11.84
C SER A 141 -4.12 -1.04 10.43
N PHE A 142 -4.04 0.09 9.73
CA PHE A 142 -4.48 0.16 8.34
C PHE A 142 -3.62 -0.76 7.47
N THR A 143 -2.30 -0.78 7.70
CA THR A 143 -1.35 -1.63 6.95
C THR A 143 -1.57 -3.12 7.21
N ALA A 144 -1.97 -3.53 8.43
CA ALA A 144 -2.32 -4.93 8.69
C ALA A 144 -3.53 -5.38 7.84
N HIS A 145 -4.56 -4.54 7.78
CA HIS A 145 -5.74 -4.80 6.94
C HIS A 145 -5.43 -4.70 5.44
N GLU A 146 -4.55 -3.77 5.05
CA GLU A 146 -4.03 -3.63 3.69
C GLU A 146 -3.37 -4.92 3.22
N ILE A 147 -2.48 -5.50 4.04
CA ILE A 147 -1.80 -6.76 3.76
C ILE A 147 -2.79 -7.94 3.71
N LEU A 148 -3.75 -8.01 4.64
CA LEU A 148 -4.78 -9.06 4.61
C LEU A 148 -5.62 -8.97 3.32
N ALA A 149 -6.03 -7.77 2.92
CA ALA A 149 -6.80 -7.56 1.70
C ALA A 149 -6.02 -7.94 0.44
N GLU A 150 -4.70 -7.66 0.39
CA GLU A 150 -3.81 -8.16 -0.67
C GLU A 150 -3.82 -9.70 -0.71
N TYR A 151 -3.59 -10.37 0.42
CA TYR A 151 -3.58 -11.83 0.47
C TYR A 151 -4.92 -12.44 0.02
N GLN A 152 -6.03 -11.90 0.50
CA GLN A 152 -7.37 -12.33 0.10
C GLN A 152 -7.62 -12.13 -1.39
N TYR A 153 -7.16 -11.02 -1.97
CA TYR A 153 -7.27 -10.77 -3.40
C TYR A 153 -6.55 -11.85 -4.22
N PHE A 154 -5.31 -12.22 -3.83
CA PHE A 154 -4.54 -13.26 -4.54
C PHE A 154 -5.08 -14.67 -4.32
N ALA A 155 -5.56 -14.97 -3.11
CA ALA A 155 -6.26 -16.21 -2.78
C ALA A 155 -7.64 -16.31 -3.45
N ARG A 156 -8.14 -15.20 -4.02
CA ARG A 156 -9.50 -15.05 -4.56
C ARG A 156 -10.60 -15.22 -3.49
N ASP A 157 -10.27 -14.94 -2.24
CA ASP A 157 -11.24 -14.82 -1.14
C ASP A 157 -11.93 -13.45 -1.19
N TYR A 158 -12.74 -13.24 -2.23
CA TYR A 158 -13.42 -11.96 -2.45
C TYR A 158 -14.47 -11.65 -1.36
N GLY A 159 -15.02 -12.69 -0.72
CA GLY A 159 -15.95 -12.55 0.39
C GLY A 159 -15.25 -12.12 1.69
N GLY A 160 -14.08 -12.68 1.99
CA GLY A 160 -13.23 -12.20 3.07
C GLY A 160 -12.70 -10.79 2.80
N MET A 161 -12.26 -10.52 1.58
CA MET A 161 -11.79 -9.19 1.17
C MET A 161 -12.88 -8.13 1.39
N GLU A 162 -14.13 -8.40 1.02
CA GLU A 162 -15.24 -7.45 1.26
C GLU A 162 -15.36 -7.09 2.76
N LYS A 163 -15.24 -8.06 3.67
CA LYS A 163 -15.28 -7.80 5.12
C LYS A 163 -14.11 -6.94 5.57
N THR A 164 -12.90 -7.27 5.10
CA THR A 164 -11.67 -6.52 5.42
C THR A 164 -11.77 -5.07 4.92
N LEU A 165 -12.22 -4.85 3.68
CA LEU A 165 -12.39 -3.51 3.10
C LEU A 165 -13.44 -2.69 3.85
N ASN A 166 -14.54 -3.30 4.29
CA ASN A 166 -15.54 -2.62 5.11
C ASN A 166 -14.96 -2.19 6.47
N ALA A 167 -14.16 -3.05 7.12
CA ALA A 167 -13.46 -2.68 8.35
C ALA A 167 -12.49 -1.49 8.12
N MET A 168 -11.77 -1.47 6.99
CA MET A 168 -10.89 -0.35 6.63
C MET A 168 -11.65 0.97 6.44
N LEU A 169 -12.88 0.94 5.91
CA LEU A 169 -13.73 2.15 5.80
C LEU A 169 -14.15 2.70 7.17
N GLU A 170 -14.30 1.84 8.18
CA GLU A 170 -14.67 2.24 9.54
C GLU A 170 -13.52 2.93 10.31
N MET A 171 -12.26 2.74 9.87
CA MET A 171 -11.06 3.30 10.53
C MET A 171 -10.87 4.80 10.30
N GLY A 172 -11.65 5.44 9.42
CA GLY A 172 -11.65 6.89 9.23
C GLY A 172 -10.43 7.47 8.51
N SER A 173 -9.53 6.63 7.97
CA SER A 173 -8.47 7.04 7.05
C SER A 173 -9.03 7.42 5.67
N ASN A 174 -8.22 8.04 4.79
CA ASN A 174 -8.62 8.38 3.42
C ASN A 174 -9.25 7.14 2.72
N PRO A 175 -10.57 7.13 2.47
CA PRO A 175 -11.26 5.93 2.01
C PRO A 175 -11.13 5.71 0.50
N ALA A 176 -10.56 6.67 -0.24
CA ALA A 176 -10.50 6.62 -1.70
C ALA A 176 -9.85 5.32 -2.22
N PRO A 177 -8.66 4.88 -1.74
CA PRO A 177 -8.04 3.64 -2.21
C PRO A 177 -8.86 2.39 -1.87
N VAL A 178 -9.59 2.41 -0.75
CA VAL A 178 -10.46 1.30 -0.33
C VAL A 178 -11.60 1.11 -1.32
N TYR A 179 -12.21 2.20 -1.81
CA TYR A 179 -13.24 2.12 -2.85
C TYR A 179 -12.71 1.58 -4.18
N ASN A 180 -11.45 1.86 -4.52
CA ASN A 180 -10.81 1.26 -5.69
C ASN A 180 -10.73 -0.27 -5.56
N TRP A 181 -10.24 -0.74 -4.41
CA TRP A 181 -10.17 -2.17 -4.09
C TRP A 181 -11.55 -2.84 -4.07
N MET A 182 -12.57 -2.18 -3.51
CA MET A 182 -13.95 -2.67 -3.55
C MET A 182 -14.46 -2.81 -4.99
N GLY A 183 -14.16 -1.84 -5.86
CA GLY A 183 -14.54 -1.88 -7.27
C GLY A 183 -13.99 -3.12 -7.97
N TYR A 184 -12.69 -3.37 -7.85
CA TYR A 184 -12.07 -4.56 -8.43
C TYR A 184 -12.54 -5.86 -7.76
N ASN A 185 -12.76 -5.87 -6.44
CA ASN A 185 -13.32 -7.02 -5.74
C ASN A 185 -14.71 -7.39 -6.29
N TYR A 186 -15.60 -6.41 -6.45
CA TYR A 186 -16.93 -6.63 -7.01
C TYR A 186 -16.90 -7.02 -8.49
N MET A 187 -15.98 -6.48 -9.30
CA MET A 187 -15.79 -6.97 -10.68
C MET A 187 -15.41 -8.45 -10.71
N ASN A 188 -14.52 -8.89 -9.82
CA ASN A 188 -14.13 -10.31 -9.73
C ASN A 188 -15.27 -11.22 -9.25
N MET A 189 -16.23 -10.67 -8.50
CA MET A 189 -17.45 -11.36 -8.07
C MET A 189 -18.59 -11.28 -9.11
N ASP A 190 -18.38 -10.66 -10.27
CA ASP A 190 -19.40 -10.36 -11.29
C ASP A 190 -20.56 -9.48 -10.75
N GLN A 191 -20.31 -8.71 -9.69
CA GLN A 191 -21.26 -7.78 -9.07
C GLN A 191 -21.10 -6.38 -9.66
N LEU A 192 -21.35 -6.26 -10.96
CA LEU A 192 -21.04 -5.06 -11.76
C LEU A 192 -21.73 -3.79 -11.25
N ASP A 193 -22.96 -3.87 -10.74
CA ASP A 193 -23.66 -2.72 -10.15
C ASP A 193 -22.94 -2.16 -8.92
N ARG A 194 -22.40 -3.04 -8.07
CA ARG A 194 -21.63 -2.63 -6.88
C ARG A 194 -20.25 -2.12 -7.28
N ALA A 195 -19.63 -2.72 -8.30
CA ALA A 195 -18.38 -2.23 -8.86
C ALA A 195 -18.51 -0.80 -9.38
N TYR A 196 -19.58 -0.50 -10.11
CA TYR A 196 -19.87 0.86 -10.56
C TYR A 196 -19.96 1.85 -9.40
N VAL A 197 -20.75 1.54 -8.37
CA VAL A 197 -20.90 2.40 -7.19
C VAL A 197 -19.55 2.66 -6.53
N ALA A 198 -18.73 1.61 -6.36
CA ALA A 198 -17.41 1.74 -5.75
C ALA A 198 -16.45 2.59 -6.58
N PHE A 199 -16.32 2.35 -7.90
CA PHE A 199 -15.46 3.17 -8.75
C PHE A 199 -15.96 4.60 -8.91
N SER A 200 -17.28 4.83 -8.96
CA SER A 200 -17.86 6.16 -8.95
C SER A 200 -17.48 6.91 -7.67
N LYS A 201 -17.53 6.23 -6.51
CA LYS A 201 -17.12 6.83 -5.25
C LYS A 201 -15.63 7.13 -5.20
N TYR A 202 -14.79 6.23 -5.74
CA TYR A 202 -13.36 6.47 -5.85
C TYR A 202 -13.06 7.72 -6.71
N LEU A 203 -13.71 7.84 -7.87
CA LEU A 203 -13.59 9.00 -8.76
C LEU A 203 -14.09 10.31 -8.12
N GLU A 204 -15.16 10.27 -7.32
CA GLU A 204 -15.64 11.42 -6.55
C GLU A 204 -14.60 11.88 -5.50
N LEU A 205 -13.97 10.92 -4.81
CA LEU A 205 -13.03 11.19 -3.73
C LEU A 205 -11.63 11.58 -4.21
N ALA A 206 -11.23 11.10 -5.39
CA ALA A 206 -9.90 11.31 -5.95
C ALA A 206 -9.93 11.76 -7.42
N PRO A 207 -10.64 12.86 -7.76
CA PRO A 207 -10.79 13.30 -9.16
C PRO A 207 -9.47 13.79 -9.78
N GLU A 208 -8.48 14.14 -8.96
CA GLU A 208 -7.14 14.54 -9.41
C GLU A 208 -6.17 13.35 -9.50
N ASN A 209 -6.59 12.15 -9.09
CA ASN A 209 -5.79 10.94 -9.25
C ASN A 209 -6.12 10.28 -10.60
N PRO A 210 -5.14 10.14 -11.53
CA PRO A 210 -5.37 9.51 -12.82
C PRO A 210 -5.89 8.07 -12.72
N ASN A 211 -5.55 7.34 -11.64
CA ASN A 211 -6.01 5.97 -11.44
C ASN A 211 -7.53 5.86 -11.31
N SER A 212 -8.19 6.87 -10.74
CA SER A 212 -9.66 6.84 -10.61
C SER A 212 -10.37 6.78 -11.97
N TYR A 213 -9.81 7.45 -12.99
CA TYR A 213 -10.28 7.36 -14.37
C TYR A 213 -9.88 6.04 -15.02
N ASP A 214 -8.66 5.53 -14.80
CA ASP A 214 -8.23 4.23 -15.33
C ASP A 214 -9.13 3.10 -14.83
N SER A 215 -9.43 3.06 -13.53
CA SER A 215 -10.26 2.04 -12.90
C SER A 215 -11.74 2.13 -13.32
N MET A 216 -12.30 3.34 -13.46
CA MET A 216 -13.62 3.50 -14.09
C MET A 216 -13.60 3.04 -15.56
N GLY A 217 -12.49 3.27 -16.28
CA GLY A 217 -12.26 2.75 -17.62
C GLY A 217 -12.29 1.21 -17.67
N ASP A 218 -11.65 0.53 -16.71
CA ASP A 218 -11.68 -0.93 -16.58
C ASP A 218 -13.09 -1.47 -16.37
N TYR A 219 -13.89 -0.82 -15.52
CA TYR A 219 -15.30 -1.14 -15.38
C TYR A 219 -16.08 -0.97 -16.70
N LEU A 220 -15.94 0.19 -17.35
CA LEU A 220 -16.63 0.50 -18.62
C LEU A 220 -16.25 -0.48 -19.74
N MET A 221 -14.99 -0.90 -19.76
CA MET A 221 -14.47 -1.92 -20.66
C MET A 221 -15.17 -3.27 -20.43
N ALA A 222 -15.39 -3.67 -19.17
CA ALA A 222 -16.07 -4.91 -18.82
C ALA A 222 -17.57 -4.91 -19.18
N VAL A 223 -18.26 -3.78 -19.00
CA VAL A 223 -19.68 -3.62 -19.41
C VAL A 223 -19.86 -3.26 -20.89
N ARG A 224 -18.77 -3.32 -21.67
CA ARG A 224 -18.75 -3.06 -23.12
C ARG A 224 -19.14 -1.65 -23.56
N GLU A 225 -19.00 -0.68 -22.68
CA GLU A 225 -19.17 0.75 -22.95
C GLU A 225 -17.87 1.33 -23.52
N TYR A 226 -17.43 0.80 -24.66
CA TYR A 226 -16.09 0.98 -25.19
C TYR A 226 -15.70 2.44 -25.46
N GLN A 227 -16.62 3.26 -25.97
CA GLN A 227 -16.36 4.69 -26.18
C GLN A 227 -16.09 5.42 -24.86
N LYS A 228 -16.90 5.14 -23.82
CA LYS A 228 -16.69 5.74 -22.50
C LYS A 228 -15.39 5.25 -21.87
N ALA A 229 -15.08 3.96 -22.03
CA ALA A 229 -13.81 3.39 -21.56
C ALA A 229 -12.61 4.11 -22.21
N TYR A 230 -12.64 4.30 -23.54
CA TYR A 230 -11.63 5.07 -24.27
C TYR A 230 -11.42 6.46 -23.68
N ASP A 231 -12.52 7.19 -23.46
CA ASP A 231 -12.46 8.58 -22.95
C ASP A 231 -11.84 8.64 -21.54
N HIS A 232 -12.20 7.71 -20.66
CA HIS A 232 -11.67 7.62 -19.29
C HIS A 232 -10.18 7.24 -19.28
N TYR A 233 -9.79 6.22 -20.05
CA TYR A 233 -8.38 5.84 -20.18
C TYR A 233 -7.51 6.95 -20.77
N MET A 234 -8.02 7.68 -21.78
CA MET A 234 -7.31 8.83 -22.35
C MET A 234 -7.23 9.99 -21.36
N LYS A 235 -8.22 10.19 -20.50
CA LYS A 235 -8.16 11.17 -19.41
C LYS A 235 -7.06 10.81 -18.41
N ALA A 236 -7.00 9.56 -17.94
CA ALA A 236 -5.92 9.07 -17.07
C ALA A 236 -4.53 9.30 -17.69
N TYR A 237 -4.34 8.88 -18.94
CA TYR A 237 -3.07 9.07 -19.66
C TYR A 237 -2.68 10.55 -19.82
N ARG A 238 -3.63 11.45 -20.08
CA ARG A 238 -3.32 12.88 -20.24
C ARG A 238 -2.94 13.56 -18.92
N MET A 239 -3.42 13.05 -17.79
CA MET A 239 -3.07 13.58 -16.47
C MET A 239 -1.65 13.19 -16.06
N ASP A 240 -1.23 11.96 -16.38
CA ASP A 240 0.17 11.51 -16.21
C ASP A 240 0.57 10.58 -17.36
N THR A 241 1.29 11.15 -18.33
CA THR A 241 1.71 10.45 -19.55
C THR A 241 2.84 9.45 -19.31
N VAL A 242 3.52 9.53 -18.15
CA VAL A 242 4.65 8.67 -17.81
C VAL A 242 4.14 7.42 -17.09
N SER A 243 3.39 7.58 -16.00
CA SER A 243 2.93 6.44 -15.19
C SER A 243 1.74 5.71 -15.82
N PHE A 244 0.85 6.42 -16.54
CA PHE A 244 -0.38 5.86 -17.13
C PHE A 244 -0.24 5.56 -18.63
N LYS A 245 0.97 5.26 -19.09
CA LYS A 245 1.21 4.82 -20.48
C LYS A 245 0.33 3.60 -20.84
N LEU A 246 0.14 2.66 -19.91
CA LEU A 246 -0.71 1.49 -20.11
C LEU A 246 -2.17 1.88 -20.35
N SER A 247 -2.68 2.94 -19.73
CA SER A 247 -4.03 3.45 -19.98
C SER A 247 -4.22 3.84 -21.44
N ARG A 248 -3.20 4.43 -22.09
CA ARG A 248 -3.28 4.69 -23.54
C ARG A 248 -3.43 3.41 -24.36
N GLU A 249 -2.75 2.32 -23.98
CA GLU A 249 -2.88 1.03 -24.65
C GLU A 249 -4.27 0.42 -24.44
N LYS A 250 -4.81 0.51 -23.21
CA LYS A 250 -6.19 0.12 -22.90
C LYS A 250 -7.20 0.95 -23.71
N ALA A 251 -6.98 2.26 -23.87
CA ALA A 251 -7.80 3.12 -24.71
C ALA A 251 -7.81 2.64 -26.17
N LEU A 252 -6.63 2.39 -26.76
CA LEU A 252 -6.54 1.91 -28.15
C LEU A 252 -7.24 0.55 -28.34
N LYS A 253 -7.18 -0.33 -27.33
CA LYS A 253 -7.94 -1.58 -27.33
C LYS A 253 -9.45 -1.34 -27.27
N ALA A 254 -9.92 -0.43 -26.42
CA ALA A 254 -11.33 -0.05 -26.39
C ALA A 254 -11.77 0.51 -27.75
N GLN A 255 -10.92 1.30 -28.42
CA GLN A 255 -11.19 1.86 -29.73
C GLN A 255 -11.35 0.79 -30.82
N SER A 256 -10.50 -0.24 -30.84
CA SER A 256 -10.63 -1.32 -31.84
C SER A 256 -11.95 -2.06 -31.67
N LEU A 257 -12.37 -2.31 -30.43
CA LEU A 257 -13.60 -3.03 -30.10
C LEU A 257 -14.89 -2.26 -30.43
N MET A 258 -14.82 -0.95 -30.71
CA MET A 258 -15.97 -0.18 -31.22
C MET A 258 -16.27 -0.47 -32.70
N SER A 259 -15.30 -1.02 -33.42
CA SER A 259 -15.39 -1.28 -34.87
C SER A 259 -15.77 -2.74 -35.18
N ASP A 260 -15.86 -3.59 -34.15
CA ASP A 260 -16.23 -5.01 -34.20
C ASP A 260 -17.73 -5.18 -33.86
#